data_AF-A0A9P4U2H3-F1
#
_entry.id   AF-A0A9P4U2H3-F1
#
_cell.length_a   1.000
_cell.length_b   1.000
_cell.length_c   1.000
_cell.angle_alpha   90.00
_cell.angle_beta   90.00
_cell.angle_gamma   90.00
#
_symmetry.space_group_name_H-M   'P 1'
#
loop_
_entity.id
_entity.type
_entity.pdbx_description
1 polymer ?
#
loop_
_entity_poly.entity_id
_entity_poly.type
_entity_poly.pdbx_seq_one_letter_code
_entity_poly.pdbx_strand_id
1 'polypeptide(L)'
;MSSLEDWINYDVYQFNNGWRVGYYSVDLSAKHVVMHGRRYGELVDFDADAAHRGDILGYPRAELAFEAQAYLMSVLRKVVDTILEGVSTEQPQSAEKWQTMVAKGFRHAGDAEQWSVYVYQPFSAPPVFSIGILLSLATTQLRSLDDHIYLLQTDLRYMRHYLHSIVLEESTLDHKLVKVENSVVNTLFLDIETRHRWQRITDQCERIRSIYERFTDNIFKGGPLPCK
;
A
#
# COMPACT_ATOMS: atom_id res chain seq x y z
N MET A 1 11.92 -15.92 1.50
CA MET A 1 11.36 -15.82 0.14
C MET A 1 9.86 -15.85 0.32
N SER A 2 9.13 -14.80 -0.04
CA SER A 2 7.66 -14.77 0.10
C SER A 2 7.03 -15.78 -0.86
N SER A 3 5.98 -16.46 -0.42
CA SER A 3 5.20 -17.40 -1.25
C SER A 3 4.09 -16.64 -1.98
N LEU A 4 3.48 -17.25 -3.00
CA LEU A 4 2.37 -16.64 -3.76
C LEU A 4 1.17 -16.28 -2.88
N GLU A 5 0.94 -17.06 -1.81
CA GLU A 5 -0.09 -16.77 -0.80
C GLU A 5 0.16 -15.47 -0.01
N ASP A 6 1.41 -15.02 0.13
CA ASP A 6 1.73 -13.77 0.83
C ASP A 6 1.31 -12.54 0.01
N TRP A 7 1.19 -12.71 -1.30
CA TRP A 7 0.84 -11.65 -2.24
C TRP A 7 -0.66 -11.55 -2.53
N ILE A 8 -1.45 -12.56 -2.15
CA ILE A 8 -2.85 -12.67 -2.59
C ILE A 8 -3.70 -11.45 -2.23
N ASN A 9 -3.54 -10.92 -1.02
CA ASN A 9 -4.29 -9.74 -0.59
C ASN A 9 -3.92 -8.49 -1.39
N TYR A 10 -2.64 -8.38 -1.74
CA TYR A 10 -2.15 -7.29 -2.59
C TYR A 10 -2.68 -7.43 -4.01
N ASP A 11 -2.58 -8.62 -4.60
CA ASP A 11 -3.02 -8.88 -5.97
C ASP A 11 -4.52 -8.62 -6.12
N VAL A 12 -5.33 -9.14 -5.18
CA VAL A 12 -6.79 -8.88 -5.15
C VAL A 12 -7.10 -7.40 -5.00
N TYR A 13 -6.30 -6.66 -4.23
CA TYR A 13 -6.47 -5.22 -4.10
C TYR A 13 -6.21 -4.48 -5.42
N GLN A 14 -5.19 -4.88 -6.19
CA GLN A 14 -4.82 -4.21 -7.45
C GLN A 14 -5.97 -4.22 -8.47
N PHE A 15 -6.70 -5.31 -8.59
CA PHE A 15 -7.83 -5.42 -9.53
C PHE A 15 -9.19 -5.12 -8.91
N ASN A 16 -9.26 -4.73 -7.63
CA ASN A 16 -10.53 -4.55 -6.92
C ASN A 16 -11.41 -3.47 -7.57
N ASN A 17 -10.81 -2.38 -8.09
CA ASN A 17 -11.58 -1.34 -8.76
C ASN A 17 -12.22 -1.86 -10.05
N GLY A 18 -11.43 -2.50 -10.93
CA GLY A 18 -11.92 -3.11 -12.18
C GLY A 18 -13.00 -4.16 -11.94
N TRP A 19 -12.87 -4.91 -10.84
CA TRP A 19 -13.86 -5.91 -10.45
C TRP A 19 -15.19 -5.27 -10.10
N ARG A 20 -15.18 -4.19 -9.29
CA ARG A 20 -16.39 -3.50 -8.85
C ARG A 20 -17.19 -2.88 -10.00
N VAL A 21 -16.51 -2.53 -11.10
CA VAL A 21 -17.14 -1.95 -12.29
C VAL A 21 -17.40 -2.97 -13.41
N GLY A 22 -17.07 -4.25 -13.19
CA GLY A 22 -17.38 -5.34 -14.12
C GLY A 22 -16.49 -5.38 -15.36
N TYR A 23 -15.22 -4.96 -15.27
CA TYR A 23 -14.30 -4.92 -16.41
C TYR A 23 -13.66 -6.27 -16.77
N TYR A 24 -13.82 -7.28 -15.92
CA TYR A 24 -13.21 -8.58 -16.15
C TYR A 24 -14.24 -9.58 -16.69
N SER A 25 -13.85 -10.28 -17.75
CA SER A 25 -14.53 -11.50 -18.19
C SER A 25 -14.03 -12.65 -17.33
N VAL A 26 -14.93 -13.29 -16.59
CA VAL A 26 -14.58 -14.37 -15.66
C VAL A 26 -15.62 -15.47 -15.70
N ASP A 27 -15.18 -16.70 -15.41
CA ASP A 27 -16.08 -17.85 -15.32
C ASP A 27 -16.76 -17.89 -13.95
N LEU A 28 -18.10 -17.86 -13.96
CA LEU A 28 -18.89 -17.85 -12.73
C LEU A 28 -19.01 -19.26 -12.14
N SER A 29 -18.62 -19.38 -10.87
CA SER A 29 -18.82 -20.59 -10.07
C SER A 29 -19.21 -20.21 -8.64
N ALA A 30 -20.10 -21.00 -8.04
CA ALA A 30 -20.47 -20.86 -6.63
C ALA A 30 -19.39 -21.36 -5.67
N LYS A 31 -18.35 -22.03 -6.20
CA LYS A 31 -17.22 -22.52 -5.42
C LYS A 31 -16.29 -21.37 -5.01
N HIS A 32 -15.52 -21.65 -3.98
CA HIS A 32 -14.50 -20.78 -3.44
C HIS A 32 -13.16 -21.51 -3.45
N VAL A 33 -12.08 -20.77 -3.30
CA VAL A 33 -10.72 -21.27 -3.36
C VAL A 33 -9.99 -20.88 -2.07
N VAL A 34 -9.30 -21.83 -1.46
CA VAL A 34 -8.49 -21.60 -0.26
C VAL A 34 -7.24 -20.77 -0.62
N MET A 35 -6.97 -19.73 0.17
CA MET A 35 -5.91 -18.73 -0.09
C MET A 35 -4.73 -18.79 0.87
N HIS A 36 -4.56 -19.89 1.60
CA HIS A 36 -3.44 -20.06 2.52
C HIS A 36 -2.99 -21.51 2.72
N GLY A 37 -1.76 -21.67 3.17
CA GLY A 37 -1.16 -22.91 3.65
C GLY A 37 -1.08 -24.02 2.59
N ARG A 38 -1.05 -25.27 3.05
CA ARG A 38 -0.91 -26.46 2.18
C ARG A 38 -2.12 -26.70 1.26
N ARG A 39 -3.24 -26.06 1.55
CA ARG A 39 -4.50 -26.16 0.79
C ARG A 39 -4.66 -25.00 -0.21
N TYR A 40 -3.66 -24.14 -0.36
CA TYR A 40 -3.69 -23.03 -1.30
C TYR A 40 -4.08 -23.51 -2.71
N GLY A 41 -5.15 -22.93 -3.28
CA GLY A 41 -5.69 -23.31 -4.58
C GLY A 41 -6.77 -24.41 -4.54
N GLU A 42 -7.07 -25.00 -3.38
CA GLU A 42 -8.11 -26.03 -3.26
C GLU A 42 -9.52 -25.44 -3.37
N LEU A 43 -10.39 -26.11 -4.14
CA LEU A 43 -11.80 -25.73 -4.28
C LEU A 43 -12.62 -26.20 -3.07
N VAL A 44 -13.41 -25.29 -2.51
CA VAL A 44 -14.28 -25.52 -1.36
C VAL A 44 -15.66 -24.89 -1.58
N ASP A 45 -16.63 -25.30 -0.77
CA ASP A 45 -17.93 -24.63 -0.71
C ASP A 45 -17.85 -23.29 0.03
N PHE A 46 -18.85 -22.44 -0.18
CA PHE A 46 -18.93 -21.16 0.50
C PHE A 46 -19.09 -21.34 2.01
N ASP A 47 -18.21 -20.66 2.75
CA ASP A 47 -18.29 -20.48 4.19
C ASP A 47 -18.18 -18.98 4.47
N ALA A 48 -19.21 -18.41 5.08
CA ALA A 48 -19.29 -16.97 5.32
C ALA A 48 -18.18 -16.47 6.25
N ASP A 49 -17.84 -17.25 7.28
CA ASP A 49 -16.83 -16.85 8.25
C ASP A 49 -15.44 -16.95 7.65
N ALA A 50 -15.16 -18.01 6.88
CA ALA A 50 -13.90 -18.16 6.16
C ALA A 50 -13.73 -17.06 5.08
N ALA A 51 -14.81 -16.70 4.39
CA ALA A 51 -14.77 -15.63 3.38
C ALA A 51 -14.51 -14.26 4.04
N HIS A 52 -15.16 -13.95 5.17
CA HIS A 52 -14.93 -12.69 5.89
C HIS A 52 -13.53 -12.59 6.50
N ARG A 53 -12.90 -13.71 6.87
CA ARG A 53 -11.50 -13.74 7.30
C ARG A 53 -10.49 -13.64 6.15
N GLY A 54 -10.94 -13.82 4.91
CA GLY A 54 -10.07 -13.90 3.73
C GLY A 54 -9.34 -15.23 3.57
N ASP A 55 -9.77 -16.28 4.30
CA ASP A 55 -9.19 -17.63 4.17
C ASP A 55 -9.58 -18.27 2.83
N ILE A 56 -10.75 -17.91 2.30
CA ILE A 56 -11.26 -18.35 1.01
C ILE A 56 -11.64 -17.14 0.15
N LEU A 57 -11.52 -17.29 -1.17
CA LEU A 57 -11.91 -16.29 -2.15
C LEU A 57 -12.86 -16.90 -3.17
N GLY A 58 -13.88 -16.15 -3.60
CA GLY A 58 -14.80 -16.61 -4.64
C GLY A 58 -14.05 -17.00 -5.91
N TYR A 59 -14.43 -18.12 -6.54
CA TYR A 59 -13.73 -18.70 -7.68
C TYR A 59 -13.29 -17.69 -8.75
N PRO A 60 -14.15 -16.79 -9.26
CA PRO A 60 -13.74 -15.95 -10.38
C PRO A 60 -12.72 -14.88 -9.98
N ARG A 61 -12.68 -14.49 -8.69
CA ARG A 61 -11.62 -13.62 -8.17
C ARG A 61 -10.31 -14.37 -7.93
N ALA A 62 -10.41 -15.64 -7.49
CA ALA A 62 -9.26 -16.51 -7.32
C ALA A 62 -8.56 -16.80 -8.66
N GLU A 63 -9.35 -17.09 -9.69
CA GLU A 63 -8.89 -17.29 -11.06
C GLU A 63 -8.10 -16.09 -11.57
N LEU A 64 -8.66 -14.87 -11.50
CA LEU A 64 -7.97 -13.66 -11.91
C LEU A 64 -6.63 -13.45 -11.18
N ALA A 65 -6.60 -13.72 -9.87
CA ALA A 65 -5.37 -13.60 -9.10
C ALA A 65 -4.32 -14.63 -9.57
N PHE A 66 -4.72 -15.88 -9.77
CA PHE A 66 -3.83 -16.94 -10.22
C PHE A 66 -3.33 -16.71 -11.65
N GLU A 67 -4.19 -16.24 -12.56
CA GLU A 67 -3.80 -15.88 -13.91
C GLU A 67 -2.77 -14.74 -13.91
N ALA A 68 -3.02 -13.68 -13.14
CA ALA A 68 -2.09 -12.56 -13.01
C ALA A 68 -0.74 -13.01 -12.42
N GLN A 69 -0.76 -13.81 -11.36
CA GLN A 69 0.45 -14.36 -10.74
C GLN A 69 1.21 -15.27 -11.71
N ALA A 70 0.53 -16.19 -12.40
CA ALA A 70 1.14 -17.10 -13.36
C ALA A 70 1.76 -16.33 -14.53
N TYR A 71 1.04 -15.34 -15.07
CA TYR A 71 1.55 -14.47 -16.13
C TYR A 71 2.80 -13.72 -15.68
N LEU A 72 2.75 -13.05 -14.52
CA LEU A 72 3.88 -12.28 -13.99
C LEU A 72 5.10 -13.19 -13.75
N MET A 73 4.91 -14.35 -13.11
CA MET A 73 5.99 -15.31 -12.87
C MET A 73 6.59 -15.84 -14.18
N SER A 74 5.77 -16.06 -15.21
CA SER A 74 6.25 -16.48 -16.52
C SER A 74 7.11 -15.41 -17.20
N VAL A 75 6.73 -14.14 -17.08
CA VAL A 75 7.48 -13.01 -17.62
C VAL A 75 8.79 -12.83 -16.86
N LEU A 76 8.75 -12.84 -15.53
CA LEU A 76 9.95 -12.71 -14.70
C LEU A 76 10.92 -13.86 -14.96
N ARG A 77 10.43 -15.09 -15.10
CA ARG A 77 11.27 -16.24 -15.49
C ARG A 77 11.95 -15.99 -16.82
N LYS A 78 11.21 -15.58 -17.86
CA LYS A 78 11.80 -15.26 -19.18
C LYS A 78 12.88 -14.19 -19.08
N VAL A 79 12.64 -13.12 -18.31
CA VAL A 79 13.64 -12.06 -18.10
C VAL A 79 14.90 -12.62 -17.44
N VAL A 80 14.75 -13.45 -16.40
CA VAL A 80 15.90 -14.08 -15.73
C VAL A 80 16.63 -15.02 -16.69
N ASP A 81 15.92 -15.84 -17.46
CA ASP A 81 16.50 -16.75 -18.45
C ASP A 81 17.32 -15.97 -19.50
N THR A 82 16.80 -14.84 -19.99
CA THR A 82 17.51 -13.95 -20.91
C THR A 82 18.74 -13.30 -20.27
N ILE A 83 18.65 -12.87 -19.01
CA ILE A 83 19.80 -12.27 -18.29
C ILE A 83 20.91 -13.30 -18.08
N LEU A 84 20.55 -14.56 -17.82
CA LEU A 84 21.48 -15.66 -17.57
C LEU A 84 21.97 -16.34 -18.86
N GLU A 85 21.49 -15.93 -20.02
CA GLU A 85 21.88 -16.49 -21.30
C GLU A 85 23.40 -16.30 -21.54
N GLY A 86 24.12 -17.41 -21.71
CA GLY A 86 25.58 -17.40 -21.90
C GLY A 86 26.41 -17.41 -20.62
N VAL A 87 25.80 -17.38 -19.43
CA VAL A 87 26.52 -17.56 -18.15
C VAL A 87 26.76 -19.04 -17.89
N SER A 88 28.02 -19.47 -17.81
CA SER A 88 28.38 -20.86 -17.51
C SER A 88 28.13 -21.18 -16.03
N THR A 89 27.34 -22.22 -15.75
CA THR A 89 27.06 -22.71 -14.39
C THR A 89 28.28 -23.31 -13.68
N GLU A 90 29.37 -23.53 -14.40
CA GLU A 90 30.59 -24.17 -13.90
C GLU A 90 31.66 -23.20 -13.37
N GLN A 91 31.46 -21.89 -13.52
CA GLN A 91 32.42 -20.89 -13.03
C GLN A 91 31.91 -20.19 -11.76
N PRO A 92 32.59 -20.33 -10.61
CA PRO A 92 32.26 -19.56 -9.41
C PRO A 92 32.84 -18.15 -9.58
N GLN A 93 32.26 -17.34 -10.46
CA GLN A 93 32.67 -15.94 -10.62
C GLN A 93 32.12 -15.14 -9.44
N SER A 94 32.97 -14.94 -8.42
CA SER A 94 32.99 -13.81 -7.48
C SER A 94 31.61 -13.19 -7.22
N ALA A 95 30.69 -13.97 -6.66
CA ALA A 95 29.37 -13.52 -6.30
C ALA A 95 29.38 -12.54 -5.12
N GLU A 96 30.53 -12.28 -4.47
CA GLU A 96 30.60 -11.40 -3.30
C GLU A 96 30.07 -9.99 -3.60
N LYS A 97 30.40 -9.38 -4.74
CA LYS A 97 29.88 -8.05 -5.09
C LYS A 97 28.37 -8.09 -5.34
N TRP A 98 27.88 -9.13 -6.02
CA TRP A 98 26.45 -9.32 -6.28
C TRP A 98 25.66 -9.60 -5.00
N GLN A 99 26.14 -10.50 -4.14
CA GLN A 99 25.59 -10.80 -2.82
C GLN A 99 25.63 -9.56 -1.93
N THR A 100 26.69 -8.75 -1.99
CA THR A 100 26.76 -7.48 -1.26
C THR A 100 25.74 -6.47 -1.79
N MET A 101 25.52 -6.38 -3.10
CA MET A 101 24.49 -5.51 -3.69
C MET A 101 23.08 -5.99 -3.37
N VAL A 102 22.81 -7.30 -3.45
CA VAL A 102 21.54 -7.93 -3.07
C VAL A 102 21.27 -7.72 -1.57
N ALA A 103 22.27 -7.93 -0.71
CA ALA A 103 22.16 -7.68 0.73
C ALA A 103 21.90 -6.20 1.04
N LYS A 104 22.41 -5.29 0.21
CA LYS A 104 22.11 -3.86 0.27
C LYS A 104 20.79 -3.49 -0.42
N GLY A 105 20.04 -4.45 -0.95
CA GLY A 105 18.76 -4.23 -1.63
C GLY A 105 18.89 -3.43 -2.93
N PHE A 106 20.01 -3.60 -3.65
CA PHE A 106 20.36 -2.82 -4.85
C PHE A 106 20.38 -1.29 -4.65
N ARG A 107 20.49 -0.83 -3.39
CA ARG A 107 20.65 0.59 -3.07
C ARG A 107 21.97 1.09 -3.67
N HIS A 108 21.90 2.12 -4.49
CA HIS A 108 23.11 2.81 -4.94
C HIS A 108 23.79 3.45 -3.73
N ALA A 109 25.12 3.34 -3.68
CA ALA A 109 25.90 3.92 -2.59
C ALA A 109 25.86 5.45 -2.69
N GLY A 110 25.11 6.09 -1.80
CA GLY A 110 25.08 7.56 -1.66
C GLY A 110 23.69 8.20 -1.76
N ASP A 111 22.69 7.47 -2.25
CA ASP A 111 21.41 8.09 -2.57
C ASP A 111 20.38 7.87 -1.46
N ALA A 112 20.09 8.96 -0.74
CA ALA A 112 18.92 9.12 0.12
C ALA A 112 17.64 9.26 -0.74
N GLU A 113 17.49 8.44 -1.77
CA GLU A 113 16.42 8.58 -2.72
C GLU A 113 15.21 7.73 -2.31
N GLN A 114 14.67 7.94 -1.12
CA GLN A 114 13.29 7.54 -0.81
C GLN A 114 12.33 8.63 -1.33
N TRP A 115 12.26 8.80 -2.65
CA TRP A 115 11.39 9.84 -3.25
C TRP A 115 9.90 9.58 -3.01
N SER A 116 9.50 8.33 -2.73
CA SER A 116 8.20 7.95 -2.15
C SER A 116 8.16 6.44 -1.93
N VAL A 117 7.48 5.97 -0.87
CA VAL A 117 7.20 4.53 -0.65
C VAL A 117 6.47 3.91 -1.86
N TYR A 118 5.68 4.72 -2.58
CA TYR A 118 4.95 4.30 -3.77
C TYR A 118 5.87 3.88 -4.92
N VAL A 119 6.97 4.62 -5.14
CA VAL A 119 7.89 4.37 -6.27
C VAL A 119 8.71 3.09 -6.05
N TYR A 120 9.01 2.75 -4.79
CA TYR A 120 9.77 1.55 -4.43
C TYR A 120 8.93 0.30 -4.19
N GLN A 121 7.61 0.43 -4.23
CA GLN A 121 6.69 -0.67 -3.99
C GLN A 121 6.94 -1.89 -4.89
N PRO A 122 7.28 -1.77 -6.20
CA PRO A 122 7.54 -2.92 -7.05
C PRO A 122 8.76 -3.77 -6.64
N PHE A 123 9.69 -3.21 -5.88
CA PHE A 123 10.91 -3.88 -5.42
C PHE A 123 10.85 -4.27 -3.94
N SER A 124 9.68 -4.12 -3.31
CA SER A 124 9.47 -4.38 -1.89
C SER A 124 8.83 -5.75 -1.65
N ALA A 125 8.94 -6.25 -0.43
CA ALA A 125 8.17 -7.42 0.02
C ALA A 125 6.66 -7.11 -0.01
N PRO A 126 5.77 -8.14 -0.03
CA PRO A 126 4.34 -7.90 -0.02
C PRO A 126 3.95 -7.02 1.17
N PRO A 127 3.04 -6.05 0.99
CA PRO A 127 2.69 -5.12 2.04
C PRO A 127 2.02 -5.87 3.19
N VAL A 128 2.65 -5.80 4.37
CA VAL A 128 2.11 -6.38 5.60
C VAL A 128 1.42 -5.27 6.39
N PHE A 129 0.19 -5.54 6.83
CA PHE A 129 -0.51 -4.63 7.73
C PHE A 129 0.29 -4.48 9.04
N SER A 130 0.63 -3.24 9.39
CA SER A 130 1.26 -2.91 10.66
C SER A 130 0.57 -1.70 11.26
N ILE A 131 -0.14 -1.93 12.37
CA ILE A 131 -0.83 -0.85 13.07
C ILE A 131 0.15 0.20 13.63
N GLY A 132 1.38 -0.22 13.99
CA GLY A 132 2.43 0.70 14.44
C GLY A 132 2.88 1.65 13.34
N ILE A 133 3.06 1.16 12.11
CA ILE A 133 3.42 2.01 10.95
C ILE A 133 2.29 2.99 10.63
N LEU A 134 1.03 2.52 10.62
CA LEU A 134 -0.13 3.37 10.37
C LEU A 134 -0.28 4.48 11.42
N LEU A 135 -0.12 4.13 12.70
CA LEU A 135 -0.16 5.11 13.79
C LEU A 135 0.97 6.12 13.66
N SER A 136 2.21 5.66 13.40
CA SER A 136 3.34 6.54 13.19
C SER A 136 3.09 7.50 12.02
N LEU A 137 2.55 7.03 10.91
CA LEU A 137 2.22 7.88 9.76
C LEU A 137 1.16 8.91 10.12
N ALA A 138 0.06 8.48 10.73
CA ALA A 138 -1.03 9.37 11.13
C ALA A 138 -0.56 10.44 12.12
N THR A 139 0.23 10.07 13.13
CA THR A 139 0.80 10.99 14.10
C THR A 139 1.77 11.97 13.44
N THR A 140 2.65 11.51 12.54
CA THR A 140 3.57 12.39 11.82
C THR A 140 2.82 13.41 10.96
N GLN A 141 1.79 12.97 10.23
CA GLN A 141 0.95 13.86 9.43
C GLN A 141 0.20 14.88 10.28
N LEU A 142 -0.37 14.45 11.41
CA LEU A 142 -1.05 15.34 12.35
C LEU A 142 -0.09 16.40 12.90
N ARG A 143 1.11 15.99 13.35
CA ARG A 143 2.13 16.92 13.86
C ARG A 143 2.58 17.92 12.81
N SER A 144 2.81 17.46 11.58
CA SER A 144 3.16 18.34 10.46
C SER A 144 2.09 19.39 10.19
N LEU A 145 0.81 19.03 10.33
CA LEU A 145 -0.32 19.96 10.16
C LEU A 145 -0.50 20.89 11.36
N ASP A 146 -0.26 20.40 12.58
CA ASP A 146 -0.23 21.25 13.78
C ASP A 146 0.88 22.31 13.67
N ASP A 147 2.08 21.92 13.24
CA ASP A 147 3.20 22.84 13.00
C ASP A 147 2.86 23.85 11.90
N HIS A 148 2.24 23.40 10.80
CA HIS A 148 1.80 24.26 9.71
C HIS A 148 0.80 25.33 10.19
N ILE A 149 -0.25 24.92 10.90
CA ILE A 149 -1.28 25.84 11.43
C ILE A 149 -0.67 26.77 12.47
N TYR A 150 0.23 26.28 13.32
CA TYR A 150 0.92 27.09 14.30
C TYR A 150 1.75 28.20 13.61
N LEU A 151 2.60 27.84 12.64
CA LEU A 151 3.41 28.80 11.89
C LEU A 151 2.56 29.79 11.11
N LEU A 152 1.45 29.34 10.53
CA LEU A 152 0.50 30.21 9.86
C LEU A 152 -0.02 31.30 10.80
N GLN A 153 -0.23 31.00 12.08
CA GLN A 153 -0.75 31.95 13.07
C GLN A 153 0.33 32.79 13.76
N THR A 154 1.54 32.24 13.95
CA THR A 154 2.59 32.89 14.76
C THR A 154 3.69 33.56 13.95
N ASP A 155 3.94 33.13 12.70
CA ASP A 155 4.98 33.70 11.85
C ASP A 155 4.39 34.37 10.60
N LEU A 156 4.39 35.71 10.61
CA LEU A 156 3.90 36.51 9.49
C LEU A 156 4.67 36.27 8.18
N ARG A 157 5.97 35.92 8.25
CA ARG A 157 6.77 35.63 7.05
C ARG A 157 6.34 34.31 6.42
N TYR A 158 6.12 33.29 7.25
CA TYR A 158 5.60 32.00 6.81
C TYR A 158 4.21 32.15 6.20
N MET A 159 3.28 32.85 6.88
CA MET A 159 1.94 33.11 6.36
C MET A 159 2.00 33.81 5.00
N ARG A 160 2.80 34.88 4.87
CA ARG A 160 2.94 35.60 3.59
C ARG A 160 3.48 34.72 2.48
N HIS A 161 4.48 33.88 2.77
CA HIS A 161 5.05 32.95 1.81
C HIS A 161 4.02 31.92 1.35
N TYR A 162 3.26 31.34 2.28
CA TYR A 162 2.22 30.36 2.00
C TYR A 162 1.04 30.96 1.20
N LEU A 163 0.56 32.14 1.60
CA LEU A 163 -0.47 32.84 0.82
C LEU A 163 0.03 33.18 -0.59
N HIS A 164 1.30 33.58 -0.72
CA HIS A 164 1.89 33.84 -2.03
C HIS A 164 2.00 32.57 -2.89
N SER A 165 2.31 31.40 -2.31
CA SER A 165 2.33 30.14 -3.07
C SER A 165 0.93 29.75 -3.57
N ILE A 166 -0.11 29.93 -2.75
CA ILE A 166 -1.51 29.70 -3.17
C ILE A 166 -1.86 30.62 -4.36
N VAL A 167 -1.56 31.92 -4.24
CA VAL A 167 -1.83 32.91 -5.30
C VAL A 167 -1.06 32.57 -6.58
N LEU A 168 0.19 32.12 -6.47
CA LEU A 168 1.00 31.72 -7.61
C LEU A 168 0.45 30.48 -8.32
N GLU A 169 0.08 29.43 -7.58
CA GLU A 169 -0.54 28.22 -8.14
C GLU A 169 -1.80 28.56 -8.93
N GLU A 170 -2.64 29.45 -8.41
CA GLU A 170 -3.85 29.88 -9.10
C GLU A 170 -3.61 30.85 -10.26
N SER A 171 -2.57 31.68 -10.20
CA SER A 171 -2.27 32.65 -11.28
C SER A 171 -1.90 31.99 -12.61
N THR A 172 -1.59 30.69 -12.60
CA THR A 172 -1.39 29.88 -13.81
C THR A 172 -2.71 29.57 -14.55
N LEU A 173 -3.85 29.77 -13.89
CA LEU A 173 -5.19 29.56 -14.39
C LEU A 173 -5.89 30.92 -14.44
N ASP A 174 -5.99 31.53 -15.62
CA ASP A 174 -6.52 32.88 -15.91
C ASP A 174 -7.78 33.26 -15.07
N HIS A 175 -7.58 33.79 -13.85
CA HIS A 175 -8.63 33.98 -12.85
C HIS A 175 -8.58 35.40 -12.24
N LYS A 176 -9.75 36.05 -12.19
CA LYS A 176 -9.94 37.41 -11.63
C LYS A 176 -9.70 37.42 -10.11
N LEU A 177 -9.21 38.55 -9.57
CA LEU A 177 -8.89 38.79 -8.14
C LEU A 177 -9.93 38.27 -7.12
N VAL A 178 -11.24 38.38 -7.40
CA VAL A 178 -12.32 37.88 -6.51
C VAL A 178 -12.32 36.35 -6.35
N LYS A 179 -11.77 35.61 -7.33
CA LYS A 179 -11.60 34.15 -7.20
C LYS A 179 -10.44 33.80 -6.27
N VAL A 180 -9.38 34.60 -6.29
CA VAL A 180 -8.15 34.38 -5.49
C VAL A 180 -8.43 34.53 -3.99
N GLU A 181 -9.20 35.54 -3.58
CA GLU A 181 -9.60 35.71 -2.18
C GLU A 181 -10.42 34.53 -1.66
N ASN A 182 -11.41 34.08 -2.43
CA ASN A 182 -12.21 32.90 -2.08
C ASN A 182 -11.37 31.63 -2.01
N SER A 183 -10.38 31.49 -2.90
CA SER A 183 -9.49 30.34 -2.89
C SER A 183 -8.55 30.31 -1.68
N VAL A 184 -8.01 31.47 -1.30
CA VAL A 184 -7.22 31.58 -0.07
C VAL A 184 -8.06 31.15 1.13
N VAL A 185 -9.29 31.67 1.25
CA VAL A 185 -10.20 31.29 2.36
C VAL A 185 -10.51 29.79 2.32
N ASN A 186 -10.81 29.23 1.15
CA ASN A 186 -11.10 27.82 0.99
C ASN A 186 -9.90 26.95 1.35
N THR A 187 -8.69 27.31 0.92
CA THR A 187 -7.46 26.56 1.22
C THR A 187 -7.19 26.56 2.71
N LEU A 188 -7.28 27.71 3.38
CA LEU A 188 -7.12 27.80 4.83
C LEU A 188 -8.17 26.98 5.59
N PHE A 189 -9.40 26.97 5.11
CA PHE A 189 -10.46 26.15 5.67
C PHE A 189 -10.16 24.65 5.49
N LEU A 190 -9.71 24.25 4.30
CA LEU A 190 -9.30 22.87 3.99
C LEU A 190 -8.11 22.41 4.83
N ASP A 191 -7.16 23.29 5.15
CA ASP A 191 -6.02 22.96 6.03
C ASP A 191 -6.52 22.58 7.45
N ILE A 192 -7.47 23.35 7.99
CA ILE A 192 -8.09 23.08 9.29
C ILE A 192 -8.91 21.79 9.24
N GLU A 193 -9.73 21.59 8.21
CA GLU A 193 -10.50 20.35 8.04
C GLU A 193 -9.60 19.13 7.89
N THR A 194 -8.52 19.26 7.13
CA THR A 194 -7.53 18.20 6.91
C THR A 194 -6.86 17.82 8.22
N ARG A 195 -6.47 18.81 9.03
CA ARG A 195 -5.94 18.58 10.38
C ARG A 195 -6.94 17.85 11.28
N HIS A 196 -8.21 18.26 11.32
CA HIS A 196 -9.24 17.55 12.07
C HIS A 196 -9.48 16.12 11.58
N ARG A 197 -9.41 15.89 10.26
CA ARG A 197 -9.50 14.56 9.69
C ARG A 197 -8.34 13.67 10.14
N TRP A 198 -7.11 14.17 10.13
CA TRP A 198 -5.94 13.43 10.60
C TRP A 198 -5.96 13.16 12.10
N GLN A 199 -6.51 14.08 12.90
CA GLN A 199 -6.76 13.84 14.31
C GLN A 199 -7.71 12.64 14.51
N ARG A 200 -8.86 12.63 13.82
CA ARG A 200 -9.81 11.51 13.88
C ARG A 200 -9.17 10.19 13.42
N ILE A 201 -8.36 10.23 12.36
CA ILE A 201 -7.64 9.04 11.87
C ILE A 201 -6.69 8.52 12.95
N THR A 202 -5.92 9.41 13.59
CA THR A 202 -4.99 9.05 14.67
C THR A 202 -5.74 8.39 15.83
N ASP A 203 -6.84 9.00 16.30
CA ASP A 203 -7.69 8.43 17.36
C ASP A 203 -8.22 7.04 17.00
N GLN A 204 -8.63 6.83 15.73
CA GLN A 204 -9.07 5.51 15.28
C GLN A 204 -7.92 4.50 15.21
N CYS A 205 -6.74 4.91 14.76
CA CYS A 205 -5.56 4.05 14.75
C CYS A 205 -5.17 3.61 16.16
N GLU A 206 -5.26 4.49 17.16
CA GLU A 206 -5.02 4.14 18.57
C GLU A 206 -6.07 3.14 19.09
N ARG A 207 -7.35 3.35 18.76
CA ARG A 207 -8.41 2.39 19.12
C ARG A 207 -8.15 1.02 18.48
N ILE A 208 -7.86 0.98 17.18
CA ILE A 208 -7.55 -0.25 16.47
C ILE A 208 -6.32 -0.93 17.08
N ARG A 209 -5.29 -0.17 17.46
CA ARG A 209 -4.10 -0.70 18.13
C ARG A 209 -4.44 -1.45 19.41
N SER A 210 -5.27 -0.86 20.28
CA SER A 210 -5.67 -1.52 21.53
C SER A 210 -6.43 -2.83 21.30
N ILE A 211 -7.27 -2.89 20.26
CA ILE A 211 -7.96 -4.12 19.85
C ILE A 211 -6.96 -5.12 19.26
N TYR A 212 -6.08 -4.66 18.38
CA TYR A 212 -5.09 -5.48 17.70
C TYR A 212 -4.15 -6.14 18.72
N GLU A 213 -3.56 -5.38 19.64
CA GLU A 213 -2.68 -5.88 20.69
C GLU A 213 -3.41 -6.89 21.61
N ARG A 214 -4.71 -6.71 21.86
CA ARG A 214 -5.51 -7.66 22.66
C ARG A 214 -5.67 -9.03 21.98
N PHE A 215 -5.71 -9.10 20.65
CA PHE A 215 -6.02 -10.34 19.92
C PHE A 215 -4.87 -10.89 19.07
N THR A 216 -3.73 -10.19 18.98
CA THR A 216 -2.60 -10.56 18.12
C THR A 216 -2.11 -11.99 18.35
N ASP A 217 -2.04 -12.43 19.61
CA ASP A 217 -1.53 -13.77 19.96
C ASP A 217 -2.55 -14.90 19.73
N ASN A 218 -3.80 -14.55 19.41
CA ASN A 218 -4.93 -15.50 19.33
C ASN A 218 -5.49 -15.66 17.91
N ILE A 219 -4.93 -14.97 16.91
CA ILE A 219 -5.41 -15.02 15.52
C ILE A 219 -4.39 -15.77 14.66
N PHE A 220 -4.82 -16.88 14.07
CA PHE A 220 -4.02 -17.69 13.14
C PHE A 220 -4.73 -17.78 11.79
N LYS A 221 -3.98 -17.73 10.68
CA LYS A 221 -4.54 -17.93 9.32
C LYS A 221 -5.28 -19.28 9.24
N GLY A 222 -6.50 -19.29 8.70
CA GLY A 222 -7.35 -20.48 8.65
C GLY A 222 -8.01 -20.89 9.97
N GLY A 223 -7.72 -20.21 11.08
CA GLY A 223 -8.34 -20.45 12.38
C GLY A 223 -9.62 -19.61 12.58
N PRO A 224 -10.56 -20.06 13.44
CA PRO A 224 -11.69 -19.23 13.82
C PRO A 224 -11.22 -17.98 14.58
N LEU A 225 -11.97 -16.88 14.46
CA LEU A 225 -11.69 -15.68 15.25
C LEU A 225 -11.98 -15.94 16.74
N PRO A 226 -11.24 -15.31 17.67
CA PRO A 226 -11.53 -15.41 19.10
C PRO A 226 -12.96 -14.97 19.42
N CYS A 227 -13.65 -15.72 20.29
CA CYS A 227 -14.95 -15.29 20.82
C CYS A 227 -14.79 -13.98 21.62
N LYS A 228 -15.79 -13.10 21.51
CA LYS A 228 -15.82 -11.76 22.15
C LYS A 228 -15.70 -11.82 23.68
#